data_AF-A0A2E1L3J0-F1
#
_entry.id   AF-A0A2E1L3J0-F1
#
_cell.length_a   1.000
_cell.length_b   1.000
_cell.length_c   1.000
_cell.angle_alpha   90.00
_cell.angle_beta   90.00
_cell.angle_gamma   90.00
#
_symmetry.space_group_name_H-M   'P 1'
#
loop_
_entity.id
_entity.type
_entity.pdbx_description
1 polymer ?
#
loop_
_entity_poly.entity_id
_entity_poly.type
_entity_poly.pdbx_seq_one_letter_code
_entity_poly.pdbx_strand_id
1 'polypeptide(L)'
;MAKGRSYTPNTALIQGQRDVAQSQALANTAGGAAFAKGFTGAIVKGIEEQEKRDAIRESYLDDLQNPQNMRKIEDGYNKQAITEFLNNKKEAYSKAVDCYSKTKDRGCKEKMEEIKYSFSNLNSQLDMFLTDKKSYLDSFQNGQLVDLPGDEKYTELYTNNGGFNIEENGDLGMNVGGEYNKYNDVVGKWNVENNIYNTHILKSSFDSKTNGQAGKIFNRDIQKNSTSAVLKQTGYDGVMTATRSDFGFDDQYILPNGQKAGKMTFEHMFANGMLSDKYYDGSLTGVVYGKKNTDGKGWNLGEDGAKWFWDKNNSKDLTNLVAEYSTDVNETMHGQGVAQRQAVLQQQQQQKKNTPWYLQESQSKAKEVDAVVKGGITKESLSGITMSRSANREILENDDGTFTIWDAQGIPTDIDPKKPEEARRILYRLAEVKSIHKGKGKYD
;
A
#
# COMPACT_ATOMS: atom_id res chain seq x y z
N MET A 1 33.31 -5.64 1.76
CA MET A 1 32.13 -4.84 2.12
C MET A 1 31.59 -4.26 0.81
N ALA A 2 30.47 -4.72 0.24
CA ALA A 2 29.06 -4.56 0.63
C ALA A 2 28.35 -3.67 -0.42
N LYS A 3 27.34 -4.29 -1.08
CA LYS A 3 26.07 -3.77 -1.68
C LYS A 3 26.14 -2.50 -2.57
N GLY A 4 25.56 -2.42 -3.76
CA GLY A 4 24.55 -3.24 -4.42
C GLY A 4 23.53 -2.33 -5.12
N ARG A 5 23.23 -2.60 -6.39
CA ARG A 5 21.92 -2.58 -7.10
C ARG A 5 22.14 -2.32 -8.59
N SER A 6 22.16 -3.42 -9.33
CA SER A 6 21.81 -3.52 -10.74
C SER A 6 20.28 -3.55 -10.85
N TYR A 7 19.71 -2.80 -11.80
CA TYR A 7 18.55 -3.26 -12.55
C TYR A 7 18.74 -2.92 -14.02
N THR A 8 18.77 -4.00 -14.78
CA THR A 8 18.99 -4.20 -16.21
C THR A 8 17.86 -3.67 -17.10
N PRO A 9 18.09 -3.59 -18.42
CA PRO A 9 17.19 -2.98 -19.39
C PRO A 9 15.89 -3.77 -19.59
N ASN A 10 14.86 -3.04 -19.99
CA ASN A 10 13.49 -3.45 -20.29
C ASN A 10 13.42 -4.69 -21.20
N THR A 11 13.30 -5.89 -20.62
CA THR A 11 13.27 -7.18 -21.32
C THR A 11 11.99 -7.42 -22.12
N ALA A 12 10.90 -6.70 -21.82
CA ALA A 12 9.61 -6.88 -22.50
C ALA A 12 9.62 -6.39 -23.97
N LEU A 13 10.41 -5.36 -24.29
CA LEU A 13 10.52 -4.84 -25.68
C LEU A 13 11.49 -5.64 -26.54
N ILE A 14 12.51 -6.25 -25.93
CA ILE A 14 13.51 -7.09 -26.65
C ILE A 14 12.97 -8.50 -26.90
N GLN A 15 12.10 -9.03 -26.02
CA GLN A 15 11.39 -10.30 -26.27
C GLN A 15 10.28 -10.14 -27.32
N GLY A 16 9.51 -9.04 -27.32
CA GLY A 16 8.46 -8.82 -28.31
C GLY A 16 8.98 -8.73 -29.76
N GLN A 17 10.16 -8.14 -29.99
CA GLN A 17 10.77 -8.11 -31.33
C GLN A 17 11.48 -9.42 -31.70
N ARG A 18 12.02 -10.18 -30.74
CA ARG A 18 12.57 -11.51 -30.99
C ARG A 18 11.48 -12.53 -31.31
N ASP A 19 10.32 -12.44 -30.67
CA ASP A 19 9.18 -13.33 -30.91
C ASP A 19 8.44 -12.97 -32.20
N VAL A 20 8.38 -11.69 -32.60
CA VAL A 20 7.85 -11.31 -33.92
C VAL A 20 8.84 -11.62 -35.05
N ALA A 21 10.15 -11.46 -34.82
CA ALA A 21 11.19 -11.89 -35.78
C ALA A 21 11.33 -13.41 -35.86
N GLN A 22 11.15 -14.15 -34.76
CA GLN A 22 11.03 -15.62 -34.77
C GLN A 22 9.69 -16.08 -35.32
N SER A 23 8.61 -15.33 -35.19
CA SER A 23 7.32 -15.65 -35.84
C SER A 23 7.37 -15.37 -37.34
N GLN A 24 8.08 -14.35 -37.80
CA GLN A 24 8.31 -14.09 -39.23
C GLN A 24 9.39 -15.02 -39.83
N ALA A 25 10.34 -15.51 -39.01
CA ALA A 25 11.25 -16.58 -39.40
C ALA A 25 10.62 -17.98 -39.31
N LEU A 26 9.67 -18.26 -38.41
CA LEU A 26 8.91 -19.52 -38.34
C LEU A 26 7.73 -19.56 -39.32
N ALA A 27 7.20 -18.41 -39.73
CA ALA A 27 6.28 -18.31 -40.86
C ALA A 27 6.97 -18.59 -42.22
N ASN A 28 8.30 -18.39 -42.32
CA ASN A 28 9.08 -18.59 -43.55
C ASN A 28 10.11 -19.73 -43.49
N THR A 29 10.26 -20.45 -42.37
CA THR A 29 11.15 -21.62 -42.30
C THR A 29 10.51 -22.77 -41.53
N ALA A 30 10.22 -23.84 -42.28
CA ALA A 30 9.91 -25.20 -41.82
C ALA A 30 8.65 -25.35 -40.93
N GLY A 31 7.46 -25.49 -41.51
CA GLY A 31 7.03 -26.83 -41.95
C GLY A 31 5.83 -26.87 -42.91
N GLY A 32 5.44 -25.73 -43.49
CA GLY A 32 4.33 -25.66 -44.46
C GLY A 32 4.65 -26.20 -45.87
N ALA A 33 5.93 -26.30 -46.23
CA ALA A 33 6.36 -26.76 -47.56
C ALA A 33 6.85 -28.22 -47.59
N ALA A 34 7.10 -28.85 -46.43
CA ALA A 34 7.46 -30.26 -46.34
C ALA A 34 6.23 -31.19 -46.18
N PHE A 35 5.09 -30.65 -45.77
CA PHE A 35 3.86 -31.43 -45.56
C PHE A 35 3.03 -31.63 -46.85
N ALA A 36 3.22 -30.79 -47.88
CA ALA A 36 2.40 -30.83 -49.11
C ALA A 36 2.99 -31.70 -50.25
N LYS A 37 4.25 -32.10 -50.20
CA LYS A 37 4.90 -32.89 -51.27
C LYS A 37 4.86 -34.41 -51.08
N GLY A 38 4.33 -34.90 -49.96
CA GLY A 38 4.30 -36.34 -49.63
C GLY A 38 2.99 -37.08 -49.96
N PHE A 39 1.93 -36.40 -50.44
CA PHE A 39 0.60 -37.00 -50.56
C PHE A 39 0.00 -36.93 -51.98
N THR A 40 0.84 -36.93 -53.02
CA THR A 40 0.42 -37.37 -54.36
C THR A 40 0.84 -38.82 -54.57
N GLY A 41 -0.06 -39.74 -54.23
CA GLY A 41 0.09 -41.17 -54.50
C GLY A 41 -1.16 -41.93 -54.09
N ALA A 42 -1.94 -42.36 -55.08
CA ALA A 42 -3.25 -42.98 -54.94
C ALA A 42 -3.24 -44.33 -54.18
N ILE A 43 -4.27 -44.52 -53.34
CA ILE A 43 -5.01 -45.77 -53.07
C ILE A 43 -4.17 -47.04 -52.80
N VAL A 44 -4.01 -47.41 -51.53
CA VAL A 44 -4.00 -48.83 -51.07
C VAL A 44 -4.83 -48.93 -49.78
N LYS A 45 -5.69 -49.97 -49.74
CA LYS A 45 -6.96 -50.09 -49.01
C LYS A 45 -6.82 -50.53 -47.54
N GLY A 46 -7.67 -49.96 -46.68
CA GLY A 46 -8.48 -50.72 -45.71
C GLY A 46 -7.95 -50.91 -44.29
N ILE A 47 -6.65 -51.13 -44.08
CA ILE A 47 -6.08 -51.42 -42.74
C ILE A 47 -5.12 -50.31 -42.27
N GLU A 48 -4.31 -49.73 -43.16
CA GLU A 48 -3.44 -48.57 -42.82
C GLU A 48 -4.20 -47.25 -42.59
N GLU A 49 -5.42 -47.14 -43.11
CA GLU A 49 -6.19 -45.90 -43.01
C GLU A 49 -6.76 -45.68 -41.61
N GLN A 50 -6.97 -46.76 -40.86
CA GLN A 50 -7.37 -46.68 -39.46
C GLN A 50 -6.19 -46.30 -38.58
N GLU A 51 -5.04 -46.95 -38.74
CA GLU A 51 -3.80 -46.60 -38.02
C GLU A 51 -3.33 -45.17 -38.32
N LYS A 52 -3.43 -44.70 -39.57
CA LYS A 52 -3.13 -43.30 -39.92
C LYS A 52 -4.15 -42.32 -39.32
N ARG A 53 -5.44 -42.67 -39.27
CA ARG A 53 -6.46 -41.85 -38.62
C ARG A 53 -6.27 -41.81 -37.10
N ASP A 54 -5.90 -42.93 -36.49
CA ASP A 54 -5.63 -43.04 -35.07
C ASP A 54 -4.37 -42.25 -34.70
N ALA A 55 -3.30 -42.33 -35.50
CA ALA A 55 -2.09 -41.53 -35.33
C ALA A 55 -2.34 -40.02 -35.50
N ILE A 56 -3.17 -39.62 -36.47
CA ILE A 56 -3.58 -38.22 -36.65
C ILE A 56 -4.43 -37.76 -35.46
N ARG A 57 -5.37 -38.59 -35.00
CA ARG A 57 -6.21 -38.30 -33.83
C ARG A 57 -5.35 -38.16 -32.57
N GLU A 58 -4.38 -39.04 -32.37
CA GLU A 58 -3.43 -39.00 -31.26
C GLU A 58 -2.58 -37.72 -31.30
N SER A 59 -2.05 -37.34 -32.47
CA SER A 59 -1.30 -36.07 -32.59
C SER A 59 -2.16 -34.85 -32.28
N TYR A 60 -3.42 -34.82 -32.74
CA TYR A 60 -4.33 -33.71 -32.44
C TYR A 60 -4.80 -33.70 -30.97
N LEU A 61 -4.88 -34.86 -30.32
CA LEU A 61 -5.19 -34.95 -28.89
C LEU A 61 -4.00 -34.56 -28.02
N ASP A 62 -2.76 -34.82 -28.47
CA ASP A 62 -1.55 -34.29 -27.84
C ASP A 62 -1.49 -32.77 -27.93
N ASP A 63 -1.90 -32.20 -29.06
CA ASP A 63 -2.08 -30.74 -29.22
C ASP A 63 -3.18 -30.17 -28.31
N LEU A 64 -4.18 -30.97 -27.94
CA LEU A 64 -5.22 -30.63 -26.99
C LEU A 64 -4.68 -30.75 -25.56
N GLN A 65 -3.88 -29.75 -25.15
CA GLN A 65 -3.25 -29.71 -23.83
C GLN A 65 -4.28 -29.83 -22.70
N ASN A 66 -4.14 -30.86 -21.86
CA ASN A 66 -4.95 -30.98 -20.64
C ASN A 66 -4.66 -29.82 -19.69
N PRO A 67 -5.67 -29.30 -18.95
CA PRO A 67 -5.43 -28.36 -17.87
C PRO A 67 -4.43 -28.92 -16.86
N GLN A 68 -3.25 -28.30 -16.77
CA GLN A 68 -2.17 -28.73 -15.88
C GLN A 68 -2.56 -28.55 -14.41
N ASN A 69 -3.41 -27.57 -14.14
CA ASN A 69 -3.86 -27.23 -12.80
C ASN A 69 -4.87 -28.22 -12.21
N MET A 70 -5.43 -29.13 -13.01
CA MET A 70 -6.28 -30.22 -12.50
C MET A 70 -5.56 -31.08 -11.45
N ARG A 71 -4.24 -31.28 -11.59
CA ARG A 71 -3.44 -32.07 -10.63
C ARG A 71 -3.28 -31.39 -9.27
N LYS A 72 -3.52 -30.08 -9.20
CA LYS A 72 -3.41 -29.26 -7.99
C LYS A 72 -4.72 -29.21 -7.19
N ILE A 73 -5.80 -29.79 -7.73
CA ILE A 73 -7.10 -29.87 -7.07
C ILE A 73 -7.17 -31.19 -6.30
N GLU A 74 -7.53 -31.11 -5.03
CA GLU A 74 -7.61 -32.25 -4.11
C GLU A 74 -8.60 -33.31 -4.63
N ASP A 75 -8.29 -34.58 -4.36
CA ASP A 75 -9.10 -35.72 -4.78
C ASP A 75 -10.47 -35.70 -4.09
N GLY A 76 -11.54 -35.87 -4.88
CA GLY A 76 -12.89 -36.16 -4.40
C GLY A 76 -13.96 -35.08 -4.64
N TYR A 77 -13.66 -33.79 -4.54
CA TYR A 77 -14.75 -32.79 -4.45
C TYR A 77 -15.10 -32.09 -5.77
N ASN A 78 -14.11 -31.71 -6.58
CA ASN A 78 -14.32 -30.99 -7.85
C ASN A 78 -13.56 -31.58 -9.04
N LYS A 79 -12.69 -32.56 -8.78
CA LYS A 79 -11.93 -33.28 -9.80
C LYS A 79 -12.83 -34.06 -10.74
N GLN A 80 -13.97 -34.57 -10.25
CA GLN A 80 -14.93 -35.29 -11.07
C GLN A 80 -15.58 -34.38 -12.11
N ALA A 81 -16.09 -33.20 -11.72
CA ALA A 81 -16.68 -32.23 -12.64
C ALA A 81 -15.68 -31.81 -13.74
N ILE A 82 -14.41 -31.58 -13.37
CA ILE A 82 -13.34 -31.28 -14.33
C ILE A 82 -13.07 -32.47 -15.25
N THR A 83 -13.00 -33.68 -14.70
CA THR A 83 -12.74 -34.90 -15.48
C THR A 83 -13.86 -35.18 -16.47
N GLU A 84 -15.12 -35.03 -16.05
CA GLU A 84 -16.30 -35.19 -16.90
C GLU A 84 -16.31 -34.17 -18.04
N PHE A 85 -16.08 -32.89 -17.73
CA PHE A 85 -15.96 -31.84 -18.75
C PHE A 85 -14.87 -32.19 -19.78
N LEU A 86 -13.67 -32.57 -19.32
CA LEU A 86 -12.55 -32.86 -20.21
C LEU A 86 -12.79 -34.09 -21.06
N ASN A 87 -13.39 -35.14 -20.51
CA ASN A 87 -13.72 -36.35 -21.27
C ASN A 87 -14.76 -36.05 -22.35
N ASN A 88 -15.83 -35.32 -22.00
CA ASN A 88 -16.88 -34.94 -22.95
C ASN A 88 -16.33 -34.10 -24.10
N LYS A 89 -15.46 -33.13 -23.78
CA LYS A 89 -14.85 -32.25 -24.78
C LYS A 89 -13.78 -32.95 -25.60
N LYS A 90 -12.99 -33.87 -25.03
CA LYS A 90 -12.07 -34.73 -25.80
C LYS A 90 -12.82 -35.58 -26.81
N GLU A 91 -13.92 -36.19 -26.41
CA GLU A 91 -14.75 -36.97 -27.33
C GLU A 91 -15.32 -36.08 -28.45
N ALA A 92 -15.83 -34.90 -28.12
CA ALA A 92 -16.32 -33.93 -29.10
C ALA A 92 -15.20 -33.46 -30.06
N TYR A 93 -13.99 -33.26 -29.54
CA TYR A 93 -12.82 -32.86 -30.32
C TYR A 93 -12.39 -33.97 -31.26
N SER A 94 -12.33 -35.22 -30.79
CA SER A 94 -12.05 -36.38 -31.63
C SER A 94 -13.06 -36.50 -32.78
N LYS A 95 -14.35 -36.30 -32.52
CA LYS A 95 -15.39 -36.27 -33.57
C LYS A 95 -15.19 -35.11 -34.56
N ALA A 96 -14.78 -33.94 -34.09
CA ALA A 96 -14.51 -32.78 -34.94
C ALA A 96 -13.26 -32.99 -35.82
N VAL A 97 -12.20 -33.61 -35.28
CA VAL A 97 -11.01 -34.04 -36.03
C VAL A 97 -11.38 -35.06 -37.10
N ASP A 98 -12.19 -36.07 -36.76
CA ASP A 98 -12.66 -37.08 -37.72
C ASP A 98 -13.50 -36.45 -38.83
N CYS A 99 -14.35 -35.47 -38.50
CA CYS A 99 -15.08 -34.70 -39.50
C CYS A 99 -14.10 -33.93 -40.40
N TYR A 100 -13.25 -33.10 -39.82
CA TYR A 100 -12.34 -32.22 -40.58
C TYR A 100 -11.36 -33.01 -41.44
N SER A 101 -10.85 -34.14 -40.95
CA SER A 101 -9.95 -35.01 -41.71
C SER A 101 -10.61 -35.53 -42.99
N LYS A 102 -11.90 -35.91 -42.92
CA LYS A 102 -12.70 -36.45 -44.02
C LYS A 102 -13.23 -35.37 -44.98
N THR A 103 -13.74 -34.27 -44.45
CA THR A 103 -14.52 -33.29 -45.25
C THR A 103 -13.75 -32.01 -45.55
N LYS A 104 -12.71 -31.69 -44.76
CA LYS A 104 -12.05 -30.38 -44.74
C LYS A 104 -13.02 -29.22 -44.46
N ASP A 105 -14.16 -29.51 -43.82
CA ASP A 105 -15.19 -28.53 -43.52
C ASP A 105 -14.73 -27.50 -42.49
N ARG A 106 -15.01 -26.22 -42.75
CA ARG A 106 -14.59 -25.11 -41.89
C ARG A 106 -15.28 -25.15 -40.52
N GLY A 107 -16.55 -25.54 -40.45
CA GLY A 107 -17.29 -25.63 -39.18
C GLY A 107 -16.71 -26.70 -38.25
N CYS A 108 -16.20 -27.80 -38.79
CA CYS A 108 -15.49 -28.81 -38.00
C CYS A 108 -14.16 -28.29 -37.45
N LYS A 109 -13.45 -27.42 -38.18
CA LYS A 109 -12.26 -26.73 -37.67
C LYS A 109 -12.60 -25.71 -36.59
N GLU A 110 -13.65 -24.92 -36.77
CA GLU A 110 -14.12 -23.94 -35.78
C GLU A 110 -14.47 -24.63 -34.46
N LYS A 111 -15.17 -25.77 -34.51
CA LYS A 111 -15.47 -26.58 -33.33
C LYS A 111 -14.24 -27.12 -32.61
N MET A 112 -13.17 -27.46 -33.34
CA MET A 112 -11.89 -27.84 -32.73
C MET A 112 -11.28 -26.68 -31.95
N GLU A 113 -11.28 -25.47 -32.52
CA GLU A 113 -10.73 -24.27 -31.88
C GLU A 113 -11.57 -23.82 -30.68
N GLU A 114 -12.90 -23.92 -30.75
CA GLU A 114 -13.80 -23.68 -29.60
C GLU A 114 -13.48 -24.60 -28.42
N ILE A 115 -13.22 -25.89 -28.69
CA ILE A 115 -12.87 -26.84 -27.64
C ILE A 115 -11.49 -26.54 -27.06
N LYS A 116 -10.49 -26.23 -27.89
CA LYS A 116 -9.17 -25.78 -27.41
C LYS A 116 -9.27 -24.54 -26.53
N TYR A 117 -10.08 -23.56 -26.94
CA TYR A 117 -10.34 -22.36 -26.16
C TYR A 117 -10.94 -22.73 -24.79
N SER A 118 -11.91 -23.65 -24.75
CA SER A 118 -12.52 -24.09 -23.49
C SER A 118 -11.53 -24.73 -22.51
N PHE A 119 -10.51 -25.44 -23.01
CA PHE A 119 -9.47 -26.03 -22.17
C PHE A 119 -8.52 -24.98 -21.61
N SER A 120 -8.14 -24.01 -22.45
CA SER A 120 -7.30 -22.88 -22.06
C SER A 120 -7.99 -21.98 -21.03
N ASN A 121 -9.28 -21.67 -21.25
CA ASN A 121 -10.09 -20.87 -20.35
C ASN A 121 -10.24 -21.57 -18.98
N LEU A 122 -10.62 -22.84 -18.97
CA LEU A 122 -10.71 -23.62 -17.73
C LEU A 122 -9.37 -23.65 -17.00
N ASN A 123 -8.25 -23.92 -17.69
CA ASN A 123 -6.94 -23.97 -17.06
C ASN A 123 -6.55 -22.62 -16.40
N SER A 124 -6.90 -21.51 -17.04
CA SER A 124 -6.65 -20.16 -16.53
C SER A 124 -7.50 -19.86 -15.29
N GLN A 125 -8.79 -20.20 -15.33
CA GLN A 125 -9.68 -19.99 -14.18
C GLN A 125 -9.33 -20.89 -13.00
N LEU A 126 -8.89 -22.13 -13.23
CA LEU A 126 -8.38 -22.99 -12.17
C LEU A 126 -7.09 -22.44 -11.52
N ASP A 127 -6.21 -21.79 -12.29
CA ASP A 127 -5.00 -21.16 -11.74
C ASP A 127 -5.34 -19.97 -10.83
N MET A 128 -6.24 -19.12 -11.32
CA MET A 128 -6.77 -18.00 -10.56
C MET A 128 -7.45 -18.50 -9.27
N PHE A 129 -8.31 -19.52 -9.37
CA PHE A 129 -9.00 -20.11 -8.22
C PHE A 129 -8.04 -20.62 -7.15
N LEU A 130 -6.99 -21.35 -7.54
CA LEU A 130 -6.02 -21.87 -6.57
C LEU A 130 -5.22 -20.75 -5.90
N THR A 131 -4.89 -19.70 -6.64
CA THR A 131 -4.20 -18.51 -6.12
C THR A 131 -5.09 -17.75 -5.13
N ASP A 132 -6.35 -17.56 -5.51
CA ASP A 132 -7.34 -16.85 -4.70
C ASP A 132 -7.70 -17.64 -3.44
N LYS A 133 -7.94 -18.96 -3.56
CA LYS A 133 -8.13 -19.89 -2.43
C LYS A 133 -6.99 -19.83 -1.43
N LYS A 134 -5.75 -19.84 -1.90
CA LYS A 134 -4.58 -19.74 -1.01
C LYS A 134 -4.57 -18.41 -0.26
N SER A 135 -4.89 -17.32 -0.95
CA SER A 135 -4.92 -15.97 -0.37
C SER A 135 -6.04 -15.83 0.66
N TYR A 136 -7.22 -16.41 0.37
CA TYR A 136 -8.34 -16.48 1.29
C TYR A 136 -7.99 -17.27 2.54
N LEU A 137 -7.45 -18.48 2.40
CA LEU A 137 -7.10 -19.34 3.54
C LEU A 137 -6.02 -18.73 4.43
N ASP A 138 -5.02 -18.06 3.84
CA ASP A 138 -4.01 -17.31 4.60
C ASP A 138 -4.65 -16.18 5.41
N SER A 139 -5.53 -15.39 4.78
CA SER A 139 -6.25 -14.31 5.45
C SER A 139 -7.19 -14.82 6.54
N PHE A 140 -7.89 -15.94 6.30
CA PHE A 140 -8.74 -16.61 7.29
C PHE A 140 -7.92 -17.06 8.50
N GLN A 141 -6.79 -17.73 8.27
CA GLN A 141 -5.90 -18.22 9.33
C GLN A 141 -5.28 -17.08 10.15
N ASN A 142 -4.99 -15.95 9.51
CA ASN A 142 -4.43 -14.77 10.17
C ASN A 142 -5.49 -13.90 10.86
N GLY A 143 -6.77 -14.29 10.84
CA GLY A 143 -7.87 -13.51 11.42
C GLY A 143 -8.18 -12.22 10.65
N GLN A 144 -7.70 -12.12 9.40
CA GLN A 144 -7.78 -10.95 8.54
C GLN A 144 -9.02 -10.97 7.65
N LEU A 145 -10.03 -11.77 7.98
CA LEU A 145 -11.30 -11.75 7.24
C LEU A 145 -12.36 -11.06 8.07
N VAL A 146 -12.99 -10.05 7.49
CA VAL A 146 -14.16 -9.42 8.07
C VAL A 146 -15.39 -10.17 7.59
N ASP A 147 -16.08 -10.84 8.50
CA ASP A 147 -17.26 -11.66 8.20
C ASP A 147 -18.51 -10.79 7.97
N LEU A 148 -18.84 -10.42 6.73
CA LEU A 148 -20.06 -9.66 6.38
C LEU A 148 -21.27 -10.59 6.14
N PRO A 149 -22.51 -10.09 6.34
CA PRO A 149 -23.71 -10.84 5.95
C PRO A 149 -23.65 -11.27 4.47
N GLY A 150 -23.68 -12.59 4.23
CA GLY A 150 -23.56 -13.18 2.90
C GLY A 150 -22.14 -13.63 2.50
N ASP A 151 -21.15 -13.45 3.37
CA ASP A 151 -19.77 -13.93 3.15
C ASP A 151 -19.57 -15.42 3.43
N GLU A 152 -20.57 -16.09 4.04
CA GLU A 152 -20.62 -17.55 4.21
C GLU A 152 -20.33 -18.27 2.90
N LYS A 153 -20.75 -17.67 1.77
CA LYS A 153 -20.48 -18.17 0.43
C LYS A 153 -18.98 -18.26 0.10
N TYR A 154 -18.15 -17.31 0.57
CA TYR A 154 -16.71 -17.35 0.30
C TYR A 154 -16.05 -18.45 1.12
N THR A 155 -16.47 -18.63 2.36
CA THR A 155 -16.04 -19.77 3.18
C THR A 155 -16.36 -21.07 2.47
N GLU A 156 -17.62 -21.27 2.06
CA GLU A 156 -18.03 -22.48 1.33
C GLU A 156 -17.25 -22.68 0.02
N LEU A 157 -16.97 -21.59 -0.69
CA LEU A 157 -16.24 -21.56 -1.96
C LEU A 157 -14.78 -22.02 -1.79
N TYR A 158 -14.08 -21.56 -0.75
CA TYR A 158 -12.65 -21.83 -0.55
C TYR A 158 -12.35 -22.96 0.44
N THR A 159 -13.30 -23.41 1.28
CA THR A 159 -13.14 -24.51 2.24
C THR A 159 -13.69 -25.85 1.76
N ASN A 160 -13.84 -26.03 0.44
CA ASN A 160 -14.29 -27.29 -0.19
C ASN A 160 -15.75 -27.69 0.12
N ASN A 161 -16.67 -26.72 0.22
CA ASN A 161 -18.12 -26.99 0.41
C ASN A 161 -19.01 -26.50 -0.74
N GLY A 162 -18.45 -25.88 -1.79
CA GLY A 162 -19.16 -25.51 -3.03
C GLY A 162 -18.76 -26.36 -4.25
N GLY A 163 -19.75 -26.97 -4.92
CA GLY A 163 -19.53 -27.84 -6.08
C GLY A 163 -19.23 -27.05 -7.36
N PHE A 164 -18.21 -27.46 -8.12
CA PHE A 164 -17.87 -26.87 -9.42
C PHE A 164 -18.92 -27.21 -10.46
N ASN A 165 -19.22 -26.21 -11.28
CA ASN A 165 -19.94 -26.34 -12.52
C ASN A 165 -19.08 -25.71 -13.62
N ILE A 166 -18.88 -26.42 -14.74
CA ILE A 166 -18.03 -25.95 -15.82
C ILE A 166 -18.90 -25.75 -17.04
N GLU A 167 -19.04 -24.50 -17.47
CA GLU A 167 -19.82 -24.15 -18.65
C GLU A 167 -19.15 -24.67 -19.94
N GLU A 168 -19.89 -24.69 -21.05
CA GLU A 168 -19.38 -25.25 -22.31
C GLU A 168 -18.12 -24.55 -22.83
N ASN A 169 -17.93 -23.27 -22.51
CA ASN A 169 -16.77 -22.46 -22.88
C ASN A 169 -15.60 -22.61 -21.89
N GLY A 170 -15.71 -23.48 -20.88
CA GLY A 170 -14.70 -23.68 -19.85
C GLY A 170 -14.76 -22.66 -18.71
N ASP A 171 -15.81 -21.82 -18.63
CA ASP A 171 -16.00 -20.95 -17.46
C ASP A 171 -16.27 -21.80 -16.23
N LEU A 172 -15.58 -21.44 -15.15
CA LEU A 172 -15.78 -22.01 -13.84
C LEU A 172 -16.94 -21.28 -13.16
N GLY A 173 -17.91 -22.05 -12.71
CA GLY A 173 -18.95 -21.61 -11.79
C GLY A 173 -19.00 -22.51 -10.57
N MET A 174 -19.66 -22.05 -9.52
CA MET A 174 -19.73 -22.73 -8.24
C MET A 174 -21.16 -22.63 -7.70
N ASN A 175 -21.68 -23.76 -7.25
CA ASN A 175 -22.94 -23.80 -6.51
C ASN A 175 -22.63 -23.64 -5.03
N VAL A 176 -23.08 -22.53 -4.46
CA VAL A 176 -22.81 -22.13 -3.08
C VAL A 176 -24.12 -21.68 -2.45
N GLY A 177 -24.49 -22.22 -1.29
CA GLY A 177 -25.81 -21.94 -0.68
C GLY A 177 -27.03 -22.25 -1.57
N GLY A 178 -26.89 -23.12 -2.58
CA GLY A 178 -27.95 -23.43 -3.55
C GLY A 178 -28.06 -22.45 -4.73
N GLU A 179 -27.20 -21.43 -4.79
CA GLU A 179 -27.15 -20.45 -5.89
C GLU A 179 -25.92 -20.67 -6.78
N TYR A 180 -26.14 -20.53 -8.10
CA TYR A 180 -25.08 -20.58 -9.08
C TYR A 180 -24.34 -19.24 -9.16
N ASN A 181 -23.03 -19.26 -8.94
CA ASN A 181 -22.16 -18.10 -9.04
C ASN A 181 -21.03 -18.36 -10.03
N LYS A 182 -20.85 -17.49 -11.03
CA LYS A 182 -19.66 -17.57 -11.88
C LYS A 182 -18.43 -17.18 -11.07
N TYR A 183 -17.34 -17.91 -11.21
CA TYR A 183 -16.09 -17.65 -10.48
C TYR A 183 -15.58 -16.22 -10.72
N ASN A 184 -15.63 -15.75 -11.97
CA ASN A 184 -15.23 -14.39 -12.33
C ASN A 184 -16.08 -13.29 -11.65
N ASP A 185 -17.30 -13.63 -11.21
CA ASP A 185 -18.18 -12.69 -10.51
C ASP A 185 -17.90 -12.65 -9.00
N VAL A 186 -17.10 -13.56 -8.45
CA VAL A 186 -16.85 -13.68 -7.00
C VAL A 186 -15.37 -13.62 -6.62
N VAL A 187 -14.45 -13.90 -7.55
CA VAL A 187 -13.00 -13.86 -7.34
C VAL A 187 -12.53 -12.53 -6.75
N GLY A 188 -11.70 -12.61 -5.70
CA GLY A 188 -11.11 -11.44 -5.06
C GLY A 188 -12.09 -10.49 -4.37
N LYS A 189 -13.37 -10.87 -4.22
CA LYS A 189 -14.41 -10.07 -3.54
C LYS A 189 -14.62 -10.45 -2.07
N TRP A 190 -13.77 -11.31 -1.52
CA TRP A 190 -13.77 -11.68 -0.11
C TRP A 190 -13.01 -10.63 0.72
N ASN A 191 -13.52 -10.32 1.91
CA ASN A 191 -13.16 -9.12 2.67
C ASN A 191 -11.86 -9.28 3.48
N VAL A 192 -10.72 -8.98 2.87
CA VAL A 192 -9.41 -8.97 3.54
C VAL A 192 -9.19 -7.69 4.34
N GLU A 193 -8.68 -7.83 5.56
CA GLU A 193 -8.25 -6.79 6.49
C GLU A 193 -6.98 -6.02 6.02
N ASN A 194 -6.68 -6.06 4.73
CA ASN A 194 -5.70 -5.20 4.07
C ASN A 194 -6.40 -4.28 3.05
N ASN A 195 -7.51 -3.69 3.47
CA ASN A 195 -8.33 -2.80 2.67
C ASN A 195 -7.55 -1.49 2.37
N ILE A 196 -7.68 -0.99 1.13
CA ILE A 196 -7.14 0.29 0.65
C ILE A 196 -7.42 1.42 1.65
N TYR A 197 -8.59 1.39 2.30
CA TYR A 197 -8.95 2.30 3.38
C TYR A 197 -8.00 2.22 4.59
N ASN A 198 -7.68 1.02 5.10
CA ASN A 198 -6.85 0.80 6.28
C ASN A 198 -5.45 1.41 6.08
N THR A 199 -4.86 1.15 4.91
CA THR A 199 -3.56 1.71 4.53
C THR A 199 -3.62 3.24 4.41
N HIS A 200 -4.68 3.76 3.78
CA HIS A 200 -4.89 5.20 3.64
C HIS A 200 -5.00 5.90 4.99
N ILE A 201 -5.81 5.36 5.90
CA ILE A 201 -6.10 6.02 7.17
C ILE A 201 -4.92 5.96 8.13
N LEU A 202 -4.17 4.85 8.19
CA LEU A 202 -2.93 4.74 8.96
C LEU A 202 -1.90 5.79 8.53
N LYS A 203 -1.68 5.90 7.22
CA LYS A 203 -0.77 6.91 6.66
C LYS A 203 -1.26 8.31 7.01
N SER A 204 -2.54 8.57 6.83
CA SER A 204 -3.14 9.87 7.10
C SER A 204 -3.06 10.29 8.58
N SER A 205 -3.23 9.35 9.51
CA SER A 205 -3.06 9.59 10.95
C SER A 205 -1.61 9.93 11.30
N PHE A 206 -0.64 9.22 10.72
CA PHE A 206 0.78 9.53 10.89
C PHE A 206 1.15 10.92 10.35
N ASP A 207 0.67 11.24 9.14
CA ASP A 207 0.90 12.52 8.49
C ASP A 207 0.25 13.66 9.29
N SER A 208 -0.96 13.45 9.82
CA SER A 208 -1.67 14.42 10.65
C SER A 208 -0.89 14.75 11.93
N LYS A 209 -0.40 13.72 12.63
CA LYS A 209 0.44 13.91 13.82
C LYS A 209 1.75 14.64 13.51
N THR A 210 2.44 14.25 12.44
CA THR A 210 3.69 14.88 11.99
C THR A 210 3.47 16.34 11.59
N ASN A 211 2.37 16.64 10.90
CA ASN A 211 1.99 18.00 10.54
C ASN A 211 1.68 18.85 11.78
N GLY A 212 1.01 18.29 12.80
CA GLY A 212 0.80 18.95 14.09
C GLY A 212 2.11 19.26 14.82
N GLN A 213 3.06 18.31 14.83
CA GLN A 213 4.41 18.53 15.39
C GLN A 213 5.18 19.63 14.65
N ALA A 214 4.99 19.74 13.33
CA ALA A 214 5.57 20.80 12.51
C ALA A 214 4.85 22.15 12.66
N GLY A 215 3.70 22.20 13.35
CA GLY A 215 2.89 23.42 13.52
C GLY A 215 2.10 23.81 12.27
N LYS A 216 1.85 22.87 11.34
CA LYS A 216 0.97 23.09 10.19
C LYS A 216 -0.49 23.04 10.61
N ILE A 217 -1.36 23.68 9.85
CA ILE A 217 -2.82 23.70 10.09
C ILE A 217 -3.43 22.37 9.62
N PHE A 218 -4.39 21.84 10.38
CA PHE A 218 -5.21 20.70 9.96
C PHE A 218 -6.32 21.16 9.01
N ASN A 219 -6.45 20.54 7.84
CA ASN A 219 -7.50 20.86 6.88
C ASN A 219 -8.52 19.73 6.83
N ARG A 220 -9.65 19.91 7.54
CA ARG A 220 -10.73 18.93 7.66
C ARG A 220 -11.31 18.56 6.30
N ASP A 221 -11.58 19.53 5.43
CA ASP A 221 -12.23 19.29 4.14
C ASP A 221 -11.37 18.43 3.21
N ILE A 222 -10.07 18.74 3.11
CA ILE A 222 -9.12 17.94 2.33
C ILE A 222 -9.08 16.51 2.86
N GLN A 223 -9.01 16.36 4.18
CA GLN A 223 -8.93 15.05 4.83
C GLN A 223 -10.18 14.20 4.59
N LYS A 224 -11.36 14.80 4.77
CA LYS A 224 -12.65 14.17 4.54
C LYS A 224 -12.82 13.79 3.08
N ASN A 225 -12.52 14.69 2.15
CA ASN A 225 -12.66 14.45 0.72
C ASN A 225 -11.70 13.36 0.23
N SER A 226 -10.46 13.35 0.71
CA SER A 226 -9.48 12.31 0.38
C SER A 226 -9.96 10.93 0.86
N THR A 227 -10.45 10.84 2.10
CA THR A 227 -10.95 9.58 2.67
C THR A 227 -12.22 9.11 1.95
N SER A 228 -13.15 10.02 1.67
CA SER A 228 -14.36 9.72 0.91
C SER A 228 -14.04 9.23 -0.51
N ALA A 229 -13.03 9.80 -1.17
CA ALA A 229 -12.60 9.35 -2.49
C ALA A 229 -12.07 7.90 -2.45
N VAL A 230 -11.30 7.53 -1.43
CA VAL A 230 -10.81 6.16 -1.22
C VAL A 230 -11.98 5.20 -0.99
N LEU A 231 -12.88 5.51 -0.05
CA LEU A 231 -14.04 4.66 0.25
C LEU A 231 -14.97 4.47 -0.95
N LYS A 232 -15.16 5.51 -1.79
CA LYS A 232 -15.95 5.39 -3.03
C LYS A 232 -15.33 4.41 -4.03
N GLN A 233 -14.01 4.30 -4.09
CA GLN A 233 -13.33 3.36 -4.98
C GLN A 233 -13.53 1.90 -4.54
N THR A 234 -13.76 1.66 -3.25
CA THR A 234 -13.93 0.31 -2.71
C THR A 234 -15.37 -0.22 -2.79
N GLY A 235 -16.35 0.63 -3.11
CA GLY A 235 -17.76 0.26 -3.14
C GLY A 235 -18.33 -0.08 -1.76
N TYR A 236 -19.54 -0.65 -1.73
CA TYR A 236 -20.27 -0.95 -0.48
C TYR A 236 -19.50 -1.89 0.44
N ASP A 237 -18.99 -3.00 -0.07
CA ASP A 237 -18.31 -4.02 0.75
C ASP A 237 -17.03 -3.45 1.41
N GLY A 238 -16.31 -2.58 0.70
CA GLY A 238 -15.14 -1.91 1.26
C GLY A 238 -15.49 -0.87 2.33
N VAL A 239 -16.64 -0.19 2.21
CA VAL A 239 -17.16 0.72 3.25
C VAL A 239 -17.57 -0.08 4.48
N MET A 240 -18.22 -1.23 4.32
CA MET A 240 -18.60 -2.12 5.43
C MET A 240 -17.38 -2.73 6.12
N THR A 241 -16.37 -3.12 5.35
CA THR A 241 -15.09 -3.57 5.90
C THR A 241 -14.44 -2.45 6.72
N ALA A 242 -14.49 -1.21 6.23
CA ALA A 242 -13.98 -0.05 6.95
C ALA A 242 -14.75 0.25 8.24
N THR A 243 -16.05 -0.09 8.32
CA THR A 243 -16.83 0.14 9.55
C THR A 243 -16.53 -0.89 10.63
N ARG A 244 -16.10 -2.09 10.25
CA ARG A 244 -15.87 -3.24 11.15
C ARG A 244 -14.41 -3.54 11.46
N SER A 245 -13.48 -2.88 10.80
CA SER A 245 -12.06 -3.05 11.10
C SER A 245 -11.71 -2.31 12.40
N ASP A 246 -10.97 -2.96 13.29
CA ASP A 246 -10.26 -2.31 14.40
C ASP A 246 -8.92 -1.82 13.86
N PHE A 247 -8.68 -0.52 13.93
CA PHE A 247 -7.49 0.05 13.32
C PHE A 247 -6.35 0.31 14.30
N GLY A 248 -6.61 0.23 15.61
CA GLY A 248 -5.65 0.53 16.69
C GLY A 248 -5.08 1.96 16.71
N PHE A 249 -5.22 2.76 15.65
CA PHE A 249 -4.77 4.16 15.62
C PHE A 249 -5.77 5.10 16.29
N ASP A 250 -7.04 4.69 16.36
CA ASP A 250 -8.13 5.41 17.01
C ASP A 250 -8.30 5.04 18.49
N ASP A 251 -7.45 4.17 19.03
CA ASP A 251 -7.42 3.79 20.46
C ASP A 251 -7.42 5.01 21.42
N GLN A 252 -6.84 6.13 20.98
CA GLN A 252 -6.72 7.36 21.76
C GLN A 252 -7.79 8.41 21.43
N TYR A 253 -8.68 8.13 20.48
CA TYR A 253 -9.81 9.00 20.16
C TYR A 253 -10.75 9.09 21.35
N ILE A 254 -11.15 10.31 21.73
CA ILE A 254 -12.00 10.55 22.88
C ILE A 254 -13.43 10.73 22.40
N LEU A 255 -14.30 9.83 22.84
CA LEU A 255 -15.72 9.86 22.58
C LEU A 255 -16.40 10.98 23.38
N PRO A 256 -17.60 11.45 22.97
CA PRO A 256 -18.36 12.46 23.70
C PRO A 256 -18.62 12.13 25.18
N ASN A 257 -18.67 10.84 25.51
CA ASN A 257 -18.83 10.38 26.90
C ASN A 257 -17.51 10.44 27.72
N GLY A 258 -16.41 10.90 27.13
CA GLY A 258 -15.09 11.02 27.74
C GLY A 258 -14.26 9.74 27.72
N GLN A 259 -14.82 8.62 27.25
CA GLN A 259 -14.09 7.36 27.12
C GLN A 259 -13.20 7.39 25.88
N LYS A 260 -12.10 6.64 25.94
CA LYS A 260 -11.31 6.32 24.75
C LYS A 260 -12.09 5.32 23.91
N ALA A 261 -12.01 5.46 22.58
CA ALA A 261 -12.56 4.47 21.67
C ALA A 261 -11.93 3.09 21.90
N GLY A 262 -10.61 3.04 22.19
CA GLY A 262 -9.92 1.77 22.32
C GLY A 262 -10.12 0.92 21.05
N LYS A 263 -10.27 -0.39 21.24
CA LYS A 263 -10.47 -1.37 20.15
C LYS A 263 -11.90 -1.43 19.58
N MET A 264 -12.71 -0.40 19.81
CA MET A 264 -14.08 -0.37 19.31
C MET A 264 -14.08 0.00 17.84
N THR A 265 -14.80 -0.77 17.02
CA THR A 265 -15.00 -0.48 15.60
C THR A 265 -15.98 0.69 15.43
N PHE A 266 -15.94 1.37 14.28
CA PHE A 266 -16.93 2.41 13.96
C PHE A 266 -18.36 1.87 14.05
N GLU A 267 -18.60 0.66 13.54
CA GLU A 267 -19.88 -0.03 13.61
C GLU A 267 -20.34 -0.23 15.06
N HIS A 268 -19.46 -0.71 15.94
CA HIS A 268 -19.79 -0.86 17.36
C HIS A 268 -20.13 0.49 18.01
N MET A 269 -19.32 1.52 17.77
CA MET A 269 -19.57 2.86 18.33
C MET A 269 -20.84 3.49 17.78
N PHE A 270 -21.10 3.33 16.48
CA PHE A 270 -22.31 3.80 15.84
C PHE A 270 -23.53 3.10 16.44
N ALA A 271 -23.55 1.77 16.44
CA ALA A 271 -24.64 0.92 16.92
C ALA A 271 -25.04 1.19 18.37
N ASN A 272 -24.06 1.51 19.22
CA ASN A 272 -24.27 1.82 20.63
C ASN A 272 -24.49 3.32 20.92
N GLY A 273 -24.64 4.15 19.88
CA GLY A 273 -24.93 5.57 20.06
C GLY A 273 -23.79 6.36 20.70
N MET A 274 -22.54 5.90 20.57
CA MET A 274 -21.39 6.42 21.30
C MET A 274 -20.68 7.56 20.59
N LEU A 275 -20.97 7.81 19.31
CA LEU A 275 -20.35 8.88 18.53
C LEU A 275 -20.98 10.25 18.87
N SER A 276 -20.43 11.33 18.31
CA SER A 276 -20.98 12.68 18.52
C SER A 276 -22.34 12.86 17.84
N ASP A 277 -23.11 13.85 18.29
CA ASP A 277 -24.49 14.09 17.81
C ASP A 277 -24.59 14.18 16.28
N LYS A 278 -23.56 14.74 15.63
CA LYS A 278 -23.52 14.90 14.17
C LYS A 278 -23.65 13.59 13.38
N TYR A 279 -23.31 12.45 14.00
CA TYR A 279 -23.44 11.14 13.39
C TYR A 279 -24.89 10.62 13.38
N TYR A 280 -25.78 11.22 14.17
CA TYR A 280 -27.13 10.70 14.43
C TYR A 280 -28.24 11.70 14.13
N ASP A 281 -27.96 13.00 14.22
CA ASP A 281 -28.95 14.08 14.12
C ASP A 281 -29.28 14.50 12.68
N GLY A 282 -28.71 13.83 11.68
CA GLY A 282 -28.91 14.14 10.27
C GLY A 282 -28.10 15.31 9.74
N SER A 283 -27.23 15.94 10.53
CA SER A 283 -26.37 17.04 10.05
C SER A 283 -25.39 16.59 8.96
N LEU A 284 -24.95 15.33 8.97
CA LEU A 284 -24.04 14.79 7.96
C LEU A 284 -24.75 14.24 6.72
N THR A 285 -25.94 13.67 6.87
CA THR A 285 -26.59 12.85 5.82
C THR A 285 -28.01 13.27 5.47
N GLY A 286 -28.62 14.15 6.28
CA GLY A 286 -30.05 14.49 6.20
C GLY A 286 -30.98 13.43 6.81
N VAL A 287 -30.44 12.35 7.39
CA VAL A 287 -31.22 11.26 7.99
C VAL A 287 -30.94 11.19 9.49
N VAL A 288 -32.01 11.15 10.29
CA VAL A 288 -31.94 10.98 11.74
C VAL A 288 -31.98 9.48 12.07
N TYR A 289 -30.95 8.96 12.72
CA TYR A 289 -30.79 7.50 12.91
C TYR A 289 -31.30 6.98 14.25
N GLY A 290 -31.87 7.83 15.10
CA GLY A 290 -32.36 7.40 16.40
C GLY A 290 -32.97 8.53 17.23
N LYS A 291 -33.12 8.28 18.53
CA LYS A 291 -33.50 9.28 19.51
C LYS A 291 -32.39 9.46 20.53
N LYS A 292 -32.08 10.70 20.88
CA LYS A 292 -31.14 11.00 21.95
C LYS A 292 -31.66 10.43 23.28
N ASN A 293 -30.77 9.84 24.07
CA ASN A 293 -31.15 9.27 25.35
C ASN A 293 -31.67 10.35 26.31
N THR A 294 -32.49 9.96 27.29
CA THR A 294 -33.11 10.87 28.26
C THR A 294 -32.11 11.59 29.16
N ASP A 295 -30.93 11.00 29.38
CA ASP A 295 -29.81 11.61 30.10
C ASP A 295 -28.99 12.59 29.24
N GLY A 296 -29.38 12.78 27.98
CA GLY A 296 -28.68 13.62 26.99
C GLY A 296 -27.36 13.03 26.50
N LYS A 297 -27.02 11.78 26.86
CA LYS A 297 -25.76 11.13 26.49
C LYS A 297 -26.01 9.97 25.53
N GLY A 298 -25.47 10.12 24.33
CA GLY A 298 -25.57 9.11 23.28
C GLY A 298 -26.98 8.98 22.69
N TRP A 299 -27.12 8.01 21.79
CA TRP A 299 -28.31 7.84 20.96
C TRP A 299 -28.82 6.40 20.99
N ASN A 300 -30.13 6.22 21.00
CA ASN A 300 -30.78 4.94 20.81
C ASN A 300 -31.29 4.85 19.36
N LEU A 301 -30.68 3.96 18.57
CA LEU A 301 -30.97 3.80 17.14
C LEU A 301 -32.31 3.08 16.86
N GLY A 302 -32.82 2.29 17.80
CA GLY A 302 -33.91 1.35 17.54
C GLY A 302 -33.57 0.31 16.45
N GLU A 303 -34.56 -0.48 16.04
CA GLU A 303 -34.38 -1.48 14.97
C GLU A 303 -34.13 -0.85 13.59
N ASP A 304 -34.72 0.31 13.33
CA ASP A 304 -34.66 0.96 12.02
C ASP A 304 -33.27 1.53 11.73
N GLY A 305 -32.59 2.12 12.73
CA GLY A 305 -31.22 2.60 12.57
C GLY A 305 -30.22 1.46 12.34
N ALA A 306 -30.43 0.31 12.98
CA ALA A 306 -29.63 -0.89 12.73
C ALA A 306 -29.86 -1.43 11.31
N LYS A 307 -31.11 -1.56 10.85
CA LYS A 307 -31.41 -2.00 9.47
C LYS A 307 -30.85 -1.05 8.42
N TRP A 308 -30.95 0.25 8.65
CA TRP A 308 -30.43 1.28 7.75
C TRP A 308 -28.91 1.12 7.52
N PHE A 309 -28.15 0.84 8.58
CA PHE A 309 -26.70 0.69 8.52
C PHE A 309 -26.23 -0.41 7.55
N TRP A 310 -27.00 -1.50 7.44
CA TRP A 310 -26.68 -2.67 6.61
C TRP A 310 -27.33 -2.66 5.23
N ASP A 311 -28.10 -1.62 4.89
CA ASP A 311 -28.71 -1.52 3.57
C ASP A 311 -27.72 -0.93 2.56
N LYS A 312 -27.43 -1.72 1.52
CA LYS A 312 -26.53 -1.37 0.41
C LYS A 312 -26.89 -0.04 -0.26
N ASN A 313 -28.17 0.33 -0.29
CA ASN A 313 -28.61 1.60 -0.88
C ASN A 313 -28.10 2.82 -0.10
N ASN A 314 -27.73 2.64 1.16
CA ASN A 314 -27.23 3.70 2.05
C ASN A 314 -25.71 3.84 2.02
N SER A 315 -25.01 3.10 1.15
CA SER A 315 -23.55 3.10 1.04
C SER A 315 -22.94 4.49 0.92
N LYS A 316 -23.61 5.41 0.20
CA LYS A 316 -23.15 6.79 0.03
C LYS A 316 -23.13 7.57 1.34
N ASP A 317 -24.18 7.43 2.14
CA ASP A 317 -24.32 8.13 3.41
C ASP A 317 -23.38 7.50 4.44
N LEU A 318 -23.29 6.17 4.49
CA LEU A 318 -22.34 5.47 5.32
C LEU A 318 -20.88 5.87 4.98
N THR A 319 -20.55 6.01 3.69
CA THR A 319 -19.25 6.54 3.25
C THR A 319 -18.96 7.91 3.86
N ASN A 320 -19.96 8.80 3.88
CA ASN A 320 -19.80 10.14 4.43
C ASN A 320 -19.59 10.12 5.94
N LEU A 321 -20.32 9.25 6.67
CA LEU A 321 -20.15 9.05 8.11
C LEU A 321 -18.75 8.51 8.43
N VAL A 322 -18.29 7.47 7.73
CA VAL A 322 -16.97 6.87 7.95
C VAL A 322 -15.84 7.85 7.60
N ALA A 323 -15.98 8.62 6.52
CA ALA A 323 -15.02 9.66 6.16
C ALA A 323 -14.96 10.80 7.19
N GLU A 324 -16.10 11.19 7.77
CA GLU A 324 -16.14 12.16 8.87
C GLU A 324 -15.45 11.59 10.12
N TYR A 325 -15.72 10.33 10.49
CA TYR A 325 -15.07 9.65 11.61
C TYR A 325 -13.56 9.62 11.47
N SER A 326 -13.07 9.16 10.32
CA SER A 326 -11.66 9.25 9.97
C SER A 326 -11.07 10.65 10.13
N THR A 327 -11.84 11.68 9.78
CA THR A 327 -11.38 13.08 9.87
C THR A 327 -11.26 13.52 11.33
N ASP A 328 -12.20 13.16 12.19
CA ASP A 328 -12.17 13.45 13.64
C ASP A 328 -11.00 12.76 14.34
N VAL A 329 -10.74 11.49 14.00
CA VAL A 329 -9.58 10.77 14.55
C VAL A 329 -8.28 11.43 14.10
N ASN A 330 -8.15 11.77 12.82
CA ASN A 330 -6.95 12.44 12.31
C ASN A 330 -6.74 13.84 12.90
N GLU A 331 -7.82 14.58 13.16
CA GLU A 331 -7.74 15.86 13.87
C GLU A 331 -7.22 15.68 15.29
N THR A 332 -7.69 14.63 15.99
CA THR A 332 -7.18 14.27 17.32
C THR A 332 -5.69 13.95 17.28
N MET A 333 -5.24 13.19 16.28
CA MET A 333 -3.82 12.85 16.08
C MET A 333 -2.97 14.09 15.76
N HIS A 334 -3.51 15.02 14.98
CA HIS A 334 -2.88 16.32 14.74
C HIS A 334 -2.74 17.12 16.03
N GLY A 335 -3.81 17.21 16.83
CA GLY A 335 -3.81 17.88 18.13
C GLY A 335 -2.77 17.30 19.10
N GLN A 336 -2.58 15.98 19.12
CA GLN A 336 -1.49 15.35 19.88
C GLN A 336 -0.11 15.82 19.40
N GLY A 337 0.09 15.94 18.08
CA GLY A 337 1.32 16.48 17.51
C GLY A 337 1.57 17.93 17.94
N VAL A 338 0.53 18.77 17.96
CA VAL A 338 0.60 20.15 18.44
C VAL A 338 0.99 20.20 19.93
N ALA A 339 0.37 19.38 20.77
CA ALA A 339 0.69 19.30 22.20
C ALA A 339 2.16 18.89 22.44
N GLN A 340 2.66 17.92 21.66
CA GLN A 340 4.08 17.52 21.72
C GLN A 340 5.02 18.67 21.33
N ARG A 341 4.70 19.41 20.27
CA ARG A 341 5.48 20.59 19.87
C ARG A 341 5.50 21.64 20.98
N GLN A 342 4.36 21.92 21.60
CA GLN A 342 4.26 22.87 22.70
C GLN A 342 5.11 22.45 23.91
N ALA A 343 5.08 21.17 24.28
CA ALA A 343 5.92 20.63 25.34
C ALA A 343 7.42 20.82 25.06
N VAL A 344 7.87 20.56 23.82
CA VAL A 344 9.26 20.79 23.41
C VAL A 344 9.64 22.27 23.49
N LEU A 345 8.77 23.17 23.02
CA LEU A 345 9.02 24.61 23.08
C LEU A 345 9.08 25.12 24.52
N GLN A 346 8.21 24.63 25.41
CA GLN A 346 8.25 24.96 26.83
C GLN A 346 9.55 24.48 27.50
N GLN A 347 9.98 23.24 27.21
CA GLN A 347 11.26 22.73 27.70
C GLN A 347 12.45 23.58 27.23
N GLN A 348 12.46 23.99 25.96
CA GLN A 348 13.50 24.88 25.43
C GLN A 348 13.49 26.26 26.10
N GLN A 349 12.31 26.83 26.37
CA GLN A 349 12.21 28.10 27.10
C GLN A 349 12.69 27.97 28.54
N GLN A 350 12.34 26.86 29.21
CA GLN A 350 12.78 26.60 30.58
C GLN A 350 14.30 26.38 30.65
N GLN A 351 14.88 25.67 29.69
CA GLN A 351 16.34 25.54 29.55
C GLN A 351 17.01 26.91 29.34
N LYS A 352 16.44 27.79 28.50
CA LYS A 352 16.94 29.16 28.34
C LYS A 352 16.88 29.94 29.66
N LYS A 353 15.76 29.90 30.38
CA LYS A 353 15.61 30.58 31.68
C LYS A 353 16.59 30.06 32.74
N ASN A 354 16.85 28.76 32.74
CA ASN A 354 17.74 28.11 33.72
C ASN A 354 19.22 28.16 33.33
N THR A 355 19.56 28.57 32.10
CA THR A 355 20.95 28.81 31.70
C THR A 355 21.46 30.04 32.46
N PRO A 356 22.47 29.90 33.36
CA PRO A 356 23.05 31.04 34.05
C PRO A 356 23.52 32.14 33.08
N TRP A 357 23.38 33.41 33.48
CA TRP A 357 23.68 34.57 32.65
C TRP A 357 25.10 34.53 32.04
N TYR A 358 26.09 34.01 32.77
CA TYR A 358 27.48 33.90 32.29
C TYR A 358 27.66 32.84 31.19
N LEU A 359 26.83 31.78 31.17
CA LEU A 359 26.83 30.81 30.06
C LEU A 359 26.11 31.35 28.83
N GLN A 360 25.08 32.18 29.00
CA GLN A 360 24.43 32.87 27.89
C GLN A 360 25.37 33.88 27.22
N GLU A 361 26.08 34.65 28.04
CA GLU A 361 27.11 35.59 27.57
C GLU A 361 28.22 34.84 26.81
N SER A 362 28.72 33.73 27.37
CA SER A 362 29.73 32.89 26.72
C SER A 362 29.25 32.29 25.39
N GLN A 363 27.96 31.91 25.29
CA GLN A 363 27.37 31.42 24.03
C GLN A 363 27.23 32.52 22.97
N SER A 364 26.94 33.76 23.36
CA SER A 364 26.89 34.90 22.43
C SER A 364 28.27 35.18 21.86
N LYS A 365 29.27 35.28 22.73
CA LYS A 365 30.67 35.52 22.33
C LYS A 365 31.21 34.41 21.42
N ALA A 366 30.89 33.15 21.71
CA ALA A 366 31.25 32.04 20.81
C ALA A 366 30.65 32.18 19.40
N LYS A 367 29.39 32.62 19.29
CA LYS A 367 28.74 32.84 17.99
C LYS A 367 29.36 34.01 17.22
N GLU A 368 29.72 35.09 17.89
CA GLU A 368 30.43 36.24 17.28
C GLU A 368 31.76 35.78 16.69
N VAL A 369 32.56 35.05 17.47
CA VAL A 369 33.83 34.48 16.99
C VAL A 369 33.62 33.52 15.82
N ASP A 370 32.63 32.63 15.88
CA ASP A 370 32.33 31.69 14.78
C ASP A 370 31.88 32.38 13.50
N ALA A 371 31.13 33.46 13.62
CA ALA A 371 30.70 34.26 12.48
C ALA A 371 31.89 34.94 11.80
N VAL A 372 32.82 35.49 12.59
CA VAL A 372 34.06 36.13 12.08
C VAL A 372 34.94 35.12 11.36
N VAL A 373 35.20 33.95 11.97
CA VAL A 373 36.04 32.92 11.35
C VAL A 373 35.42 32.39 10.05
N LYS A 374 34.09 32.25 9.96
CA LYS A 374 33.40 31.78 8.74
C LYS A 374 33.26 32.85 7.67
N GLY A 375 33.06 34.11 8.06
CA GLY A 375 32.87 35.25 7.16
C GLY A 375 34.16 35.81 6.57
N GLY A 376 35.31 35.38 7.10
CA GLY A 376 36.62 35.92 6.75
C GLY A 376 37.11 36.87 7.84
N ILE A 377 38.35 36.67 8.26
CA ILE A 377 38.97 37.46 9.32
C ILE A 377 39.55 38.73 8.71
N THR A 378 38.88 39.85 8.96
CA THR A 378 39.35 41.22 8.66
C THR A 378 39.43 42.05 9.94
N LYS A 379 40.12 43.20 9.89
CA LYS A 379 40.18 44.17 10.98
C LYS A 379 38.79 44.59 11.47
N GLU A 380 37.87 44.84 10.55
CA GLU A 380 36.47 45.21 10.85
C GLU A 380 35.75 44.07 11.55
N SER A 381 35.88 42.83 11.05
CA SER A 381 35.24 41.66 11.64
C SER A 381 35.73 41.38 13.07
N LEU A 382 37.04 41.58 13.32
CA LEU A 382 37.67 41.42 14.63
C LEU A 382 37.22 42.50 15.62
N SER A 383 37.05 43.74 15.14
CA SER A 383 36.57 44.86 15.96
C SER A 383 35.12 44.68 16.46
N GLY A 384 34.34 43.85 15.75
CA GLY A 384 32.97 43.50 16.07
C GLY A 384 32.80 42.43 17.16
N ILE A 385 33.87 41.76 17.59
CA ILE A 385 33.80 40.74 18.64
C ILE A 385 33.78 41.41 20.02
N THR A 386 32.86 40.98 20.87
CA THR A 386 32.81 41.41 22.27
C THR A 386 33.92 40.73 23.08
N MET A 387 35.05 41.42 23.22
CA MET A 387 36.18 40.97 24.04
C MET A 387 35.94 41.19 25.55
N SER A 388 36.81 40.60 26.39
CA SER A 388 36.81 40.87 27.83
C SER A 388 36.88 42.38 28.13
N ARG A 389 36.21 42.82 29.20
CA ARG A 389 36.18 44.24 29.63
C ARG A 389 37.57 44.82 29.91
N SER A 390 38.56 43.96 30.13
CA SER A 390 39.94 44.33 30.40
C SER A 390 40.86 44.28 29.18
N ALA A 391 40.42 43.77 28.02
CA ALA A 391 41.23 43.72 26.80
C ALA A 391 41.27 45.08 26.08
N ASN A 392 42.46 45.54 25.69
CA ASN A 392 42.64 46.75 24.89
C ASN A 392 42.25 46.46 23.42
N ARG A 393 41.36 47.28 22.85
CA ARG A 393 40.85 47.12 21.46
C ARG A 393 41.82 47.59 20.37
N GLU A 394 43.12 47.53 20.61
CA GLU A 394 44.07 47.85 19.56
C GLU A 394 44.22 46.63 18.66
N ILE A 395 43.89 46.79 17.38
CA ILE A 395 44.07 45.76 16.35
C ILE A 395 45.04 46.35 15.33
N LEU A 396 46.23 45.77 15.27
CA LEU A 396 47.24 46.10 14.29
C LEU A 396 47.19 45.07 13.16
N GLU A 397 47.16 45.58 11.94
CA GLU A 397 47.29 44.76 10.74
C GLU A 397 48.76 44.81 10.32
N ASN A 398 49.37 43.63 10.20
CA ASN A 398 50.78 43.48 9.88
C ASN A 398 50.97 43.33 8.36
N ASP A 399 52.16 43.68 7.87
CA ASP A 399 52.50 43.61 6.44
C ASP A 399 52.42 42.18 5.84
N ASP A 400 52.44 41.15 6.69
CA ASP A 400 52.32 39.74 6.29
C ASP A 400 50.86 39.24 6.20
N GLY A 401 49.89 40.12 6.48
CA GLY A 401 48.45 39.84 6.45
C GLY A 401 47.93 39.18 7.73
N THR A 402 48.71 39.16 8.82
CA THR A 402 48.24 38.76 10.16
C THR A 402 47.71 39.96 10.95
N PHE A 403 46.99 39.68 12.04
CA PHE A 403 46.47 40.71 12.95
C PHE A 403 47.02 40.51 14.36
N THR A 404 47.62 41.53 14.95
CA THR A 404 48.02 41.51 16.36
C THR A 404 46.91 42.12 17.22
N ILE A 405 46.50 41.38 18.26
CA ILE A 405 45.53 41.83 19.27
C ILE A 405 46.18 41.71 20.65
N TRP A 406 45.98 42.71 21.49
CA TRP A 406 46.46 42.69 22.87
C TRP A 406 45.38 42.18 23.82
N ASP A 407 45.75 41.23 24.66
CA ASP A 407 44.87 40.74 25.71
C ASP A 407 44.77 41.73 26.89
N ALA A 408 44.05 41.32 27.93
CA ALA A 408 43.82 42.14 29.12
C ALA A 408 45.08 42.45 29.95
N GLN A 409 46.15 41.71 29.70
CA GLN A 409 47.44 41.84 30.36
C GLN A 409 48.44 42.61 29.48
N GLY A 410 48.01 43.06 28.29
CA GLY A 410 48.88 43.74 27.33
C GLY A 410 49.81 42.78 26.59
N ILE A 411 49.51 41.48 26.56
CA ILE A 411 50.30 40.49 25.82
C ILE A 411 49.80 40.48 24.37
N PRO A 412 50.67 40.75 23.37
CA PRO A 412 50.29 40.66 21.96
C PRO A 412 50.07 39.20 21.57
N THR A 413 48.99 38.95 20.83
CA THR A 413 48.71 37.66 20.20
C THR A 413 48.40 37.87 18.72
N ASP A 414 49.11 37.16 17.86
CA ASP A 414 48.90 37.22 16.41
C ASP A 414 47.81 36.24 15.97
N ILE A 415 46.97 36.71 15.05
CA ILE A 415 45.90 35.96 14.42
C ILE A 415 46.22 35.86 12.95
N ASP A 416 46.40 34.63 12.47
CA ASP A 416 46.61 34.33 11.06
C ASP A 416 45.28 33.94 10.40
N PRO A 417 44.72 34.78 9.49
CA PRO A 417 43.51 34.47 8.73
C PRO A 417 43.60 33.17 7.92
N LYS A 418 44.81 32.73 7.58
CA LYS A 418 45.07 31.49 6.82
C LYS A 418 44.96 30.24 7.70
N LYS A 419 44.86 30.39 9.02
CA LYS A 419 44.73 29.30 10.00
C LYS A 419 43.45 29.44 10.83
N PRO A 420 42.26 29.22 10.24
CA PRO A 420 40.97 29.56 10.85
C PRO A 420 40.68 28.83 12.18
N GLU A 421 41.14 27.60 12.36
CA GLU A 421 40.94 26.87 13.63
C GLU A 421 41.87 27.34 14.75
N GLU A 422 43.09 27.78 14.41
CA GLU A 422 44.02 28.40 15.37
C GLU A 422 43.50 29.78 15.79
N ALA A 423 43.08 30.58 14.81
CA ALA A 423 42.42 31.85 15.02
C ALA A 423 41.15 31.71 15.88
N ARG A 424 40.29 30.71 15.63
CA ARG A 424 39.10 30.42 16.45
C ARG A 424 39.47 30.19 17.92
N ARG A 425 40.49 29.36 18.18
CA ARG A 425 40.93 29.07 19.57
C ARG A 425 41.43 30.30 20.29
N ILE A 426 42.26 31.10 19.60
CA ILE A 426 42.78 32.37 20.13
C ILE A 426 41.64 33.34 20.44
N LEU A 427 40.71 33.51 19.50
CA LEU A 427 39.56 34.41 19.66
C LEU A 427 38.60 33.97 20.77
N TYR A 428 38.34 32.66 20.93
CA TYR A 428 37.58 32.15 22.07
C TYR A 428 38.26 32.46 23.41
N ARG A 429 39.59 32.36 23.48
CA ARG A 429 40.35 32.72 24.69
C ARG A 429 40.25 34.22 24.98
N LEU A 430 40.48 35.07 23.98
CA LEU A 430 40.43 36.54 24.12
C LEU A 430 39.03 37.06 24.48
N ALA A 431 37.98 36.39 23.98
CA ALA A 431 36.60 36.71 24.33
C ALA A 431 36.14 36.08 25.67
N GLU A 432 37.02 35.37 26.40
CA GLU A 432 36.68 34.64 27.63
C GLU A 432 35.48 33.71 27.45
N VAL A 433 35.40 33.03 26.29
CA VAL A 433 34.39 32.00 26.07
C VAL A 433 34.68 30.85 27.02
N LYS A 434 33.98 30.83 28.16
CA LYS A 434 34.03 29.72 29.12
C LYS A 434 33.64 28.45 28.39
N SER A 435 34.42 27.39 28.60
CA SER A 435 34.21 26.15 27.87
C SER A 435 32.79 25.62 28.10
N ILE A 436 32.01 25.55 27.01
CA ILE A 436 30.72 24.86 27.01
C ILE A 436 31.05 23.39 26.77
N HIS A 437 31.61 22.72 27.78
CA HIS A 437 31.85 21.28 27.70
C HIS A 437 30.51 20.54 27.73
N LYS A 438 29.88 20.40 26.57
CA LYS A 438 28.97 19.28 26.33
C LYS A 438 29.83 18.02 26.24
N GLY A 439 30.00 17.33 27.36
CA GLY A 439 30.34 15.91 27.43
C GLY A 439 31.52 15.42 26.56
N LYS A 440 32.62 15.10 27.25
CA LYS A 440 33.83 14.38 26.81
C LYS A 440 34.97 15.25 26.25
N GLY A 441 36.07 15.25 27.00
CA GLY A 441 37.39 15.68 26.53
C GLY A 441 37.86 16.97 27.17
N LYS A 442 38.51 16.86 28.34
CA LYS A 442 39.36 17.92 28.89
C LYS A 442 40.39 18.32 27.83
N TYR A 443 40.57 19.61 27.63
CA TYR A 443 41.85 20.16 27.20
C TYR A 443 42.15 21.34 28.12
N ASP A 444 43.36 21.30 28.67
CA ASP A 444 43.93 22.26 29.62
C ASP A 444 44.07 23.67 29.04
#